data_AF-A0A3C1TPJ5-F1
#
_entry.id   AF-A0A3C1TPJ5-F1
#
_cell.length_a   1.000
_cell.length_b   1.000
_cell.length_c   1.000
_cell.angle_alpha   90.00
_cell.angle_beta   90.00
_cell.angle_gamma   90.00
#
_symmetry.space_group_name_H-M   'P 1'
#
loop_
_entity.id
_entity.type
_entity.pdbx_description
1 polymer ?
#
loop_
_entity_poly.entity_id
_entity_poly.type
_entity_poly.pdbx_seq_one_letter_code
_entity_poly.pdbx_strand_id
1 'polypeptide(L)'
;AESAVMADKKENKEVPEIYLETKKVLEKADYIFLGPGDLYTSIIATILPEGFKKVLQKTSAKLVYIFGNAIHSDGETGPTNFSEAVLILEKYIGRKFDLVVYDNHVLNNEELINYKERGWEPVNYDKENLSEHNILECDYERFGGGLCSDKLSVFLKEIIGL
;
A
#
# COMPACT_ATOMS: atom_id res chain seq x y z
N ALA A 1 -40.12 -40.81 -18.74
CA ALA A 1 -40.26 -40.05 -17.48
C ALA A 1 -39.05 -40.42 -16.65
N GLU A 2 -38.13 -39.54 -16.25
CA GLU A 2 -38.13 -38.09 -16.16
C GLU A 2 -36.75 -37.56 -16.58
N SER A 3 -36.75 -36.46 -17.34
CA SER A 3 -35.57 -35.66 -17.65
C SER A 3 -35.40 -34.65 -16.50
N ALA A 4 -34.47 -34.89 -15.58
CA ALA A 4 -34.11 -33.88 -14.59
C ALA A 4 -33.10 -32.91 -15.22
N VAL A 5 -33.62 -31.77 -15.69
CA VAL A 5 -32.84 -30.58 -16.03
C VAL A 5 -32.25 -30.05 -14.72
N MET A 6 -30.97 -30.34 -14.46
CA MET A 6 -30.19 -29.58 -13.48
C MET A 6 -29.87 -28.23 -14.13
N ALA A 7 -30.69 -27.23 -13.83
CA ALA A 7 -30.39 -25.85 -14.17
C ALA A 7 -29.21 -25.38 -13.32
N ASP A 8 -28.09 -25.09 -13.99
CA ASP A 8 -27.00 -24.28 -13.43
C ASP A 8 -27.57 -22.94 -12.97
N LYS A 9 -27.82 -22.81 -11.66
CA LYS A 9 -27.99 -21.49 -11.04
C LYS A 9 -26.63 -20.81 -11.07
N LYS A 10 -26.37 -20.01 -12.11
CA LYS A 10 -25.36 -18.95 -12.02
C LYS A 10 -25.76 -18.04 -10.86
N GLU A 11 -25.12 -18.21 -9.71
CA GLU A 11 -25.14 -17.19 -8.66
C GLU A 11 -24.61 -15.90 -9.28
N ASN A 12 -25.51 -14.92 -9.44
CA ASN A 12 -25.15 -13.58 -9.86
C ASN A 12 -24.46 -12.91 -8.64
N LYS A 13 -23.19 -13.26 -8.39
CA LYS A 13 -22.39 -12.59 -7.35
C LYS A 13 -22.17 -11.15 -7.80
N GLU A 14 -22.81 -10.20 -7.13
CA GLU A 14 -22.47 -8.78 -7.25
C GLU A 14 -20.97 -8.63 -6.98
N VAL A 15 -20.24 -8.15 -7.99
CA VAL A 15 -18.84 -7.80 -7.84
C VAL A 15 -18.80 -6.45 -7.11
N PRO A 16 -18.08 -6.30 -5.99
CA PRO A 16 -17.95 -5.01 -5.34
C PRO A 16 -17.38 -3.97 -6.29
N GLU A 17 -18.03 -2.81 -6.40
CA GLU A 17 -17.59 -1.70 -7.24
C GLU A 17 -17.12 -0.51 -6.39
N ILE A 18 -16.21 0.29 -6.95
CA ILE A 18 -15.80 1.56 -6.35
C ILE A 18 -16.99 2.50 -6.15
N TYR A 19 -17.06 3.16 -5.00
CA TYR A 19 -18.07 4.17 -4.75
C TYR A 19 -17.91 5.39 -5.68
N LEU A 20 -19.03 5.91 -6.18
CA LEU A 20 -19.03 6.97 -7.20
C LEU A 20 -18.27 8.23 -6.77
N GLU A 21 -18.44 8.66 -5.52
CA GLU A 21 -17.75 9.86 -5.04
C GLU A 21 -16.24 9.61 -4.88
N THR A 22 -15.84 8.41 -4.44
CA THR A 22 -14.42 8.01 -4.41
C THR A 22 -13.79 8.10 -5.79
N LYS A 23 -14.47 7.57 -6.82
CA LYS A 23 -14.02 7.67 -8.20
C LYS A 23 -13.82 9.14 -8.64
N LYS A 24 -14.80 10.01 -8.38
CA LYS A 24 -14.73 11.43 -8.76
C LYS A 24 -13.57 12.17 -8.07
N VAL A 25 -13.30 11.84 -6.81
CA VAL A 25 -12.17 12.43 -6.06
C VAL A 25 -10.84 11.97 -6.65
N LEU A 26 -10.68 10.66 -6.92
CA LEU A 26 -9.46 10.13 -7.52
C LEU A 26 -9.20 10.66 -8.94
N GLU A 27 -10.24 10.93 -9.73
CA GLU A 27 -10.12 11.52 -11.07
C GLU A 27 -9.66 12.98 -11.06
N LYS A 28 -9.85 13.71 -9.95
CA LYS A 28 -9.52 15.14 -9.82
C LYS A 28 -8.31 15.42 -8.95
N ALA A 29 -7.81 14.41 -8.24
CA ALA A 29 -6.70 14.57 -7.31
C ALA A 29 -5.40 14.94 -8.04
N ASP A 30 -4.58 15.78 -7.40
CA ASP A 30 -3.21 16.06 -7.84
C ASP A 30 -2.24 14.96 -7.36
N TYR A 31 -2.52 14.37 -6.19
CA TYR A 31 -1.74 13.33 -5.54
C TYR A 31 -2.67 12.24 -4.99
N ILE A 32 -2.24 10.98 -5.10
CA ILE A 32 -2.89 9.83 -4.46
C ILE A 32 -1.81 9.11 -3.65
N PHE A 33 -1.97 9.18 -2.33
CA PHE A 33 -1.12 8.47 -1.39
C PHE A 33 -1.74 7.12 -1.04
N LEU A 34 -0.96 6.06 -1.17
CA LEU A 34 -1.29 4.71 -0.71
C LEU A 34 -0.40 4.40 0.49
N GLY A 35 -1.01 3.92 1.57
CA GLY A 35 -0.29 3.61 2.81
C GLY A 35 0.01 4.84 3.70
N PRO A 36 0.80 4.65 4.78
CA PRO A 36 1.35 3.35 5.21
C PRO A 36 0.25 2.43 5.74
N GLY A 37 0.51 1.12 5.73
CA GLY A 37 -0.42 0.09 6.19
C GLY A 37 -0.11 -1.27 5.57
N ASP A 38 -0.79 -2.29 6.06
CA ASP A 38 -0.58 -3.67 5.61
C ASP A 38 -0.93 -3.84 4.13
N LEU A 39 -0.03 -4.48 3.38
CA LEU A 39 -0.09 -4.51 1.93
C LEU A 39 -1.37 -5.21 1.45
N TYR A 40 -1.66 -6.40 1.94
CA TYR A 40 -2.79 -7.20 1.48
C TYR A 40 -4.10 -6.79 2.17
N THR A 41 -4.09 -6.68 3.49
CA THR A 41 -5.31 -6.52 4.29
C THR A 41 -5.80 -5.08 4.40
N SER A 42 -4.93 -4.09 4.15
CA SER A 42 -5.33 -2.67 4.16
C SER A 42 -5.29 -2.06 2.75
N ILE A 43 -4.14 -2.09 2.08
CA ILE A 43 -3.94 -1.32 0.84
C ILE A 43 -4.58 -2.02 -0.36
N ILE A 44 -4.20 -3.26 -0.65
CA ILE A 44 -4.74 -4.03 -1.78
C ILE A 44 -6.24 -4.26 -1.58
N ALA A 45 -6.67 -4.63 -0.37
CA ALA A 45 -8.09 -4.79 -0.06
C ALA A 45 -8.93 -3.54 -0.41
N THR A 46 -8.39 -2.34 -0.18
CA THR A 46 -9.05 -1.07 -0.51
C THR A 46 -9.23 -0.86 -2.01
N ILE A 47 -8.24 -1.25 -2.83
CA ILE A 47 -8.23 -1.00 -4.28
C ILE A 47 -8.74 -2.19 -5.13
N LEU A 48 -9.12 -3.29 -4.48
CA LEU A 48 -9.62 -4.49 -5.15
C LEU A 48 -10.99 -4.34 -5.82
N PRO A 49 -11.96 -3.55 -5.29
CA PRO A 49 -13.25 -3.35 -5.94
C PRO A 49 -13.12 -2.85 -7.38
N GLU A 50 -14.04 -3.27 -8.24
CA GLU A 50 -14.01 -2.95 -9.66
C GLU A 50 -14.07 -1.43 -9.88
N GLY A 51 -13.25 -0.94 -10.82
CA GLY A 51 -13.16 0.47 -11.15
C GLY A 51 -11.95 1.20 -10.56
N PHE A 52 -11.45 0.80 -9.37
CA PHE A 52 -10.24 1.42 -8.77
C PHE A 52 -9.05 1.37 -9.72
N LYS A 53 -8.71 0.18 -10.20
CA LYS A 53 -7.60 -0.04 -11.15
C LYS A 53 -7.68 0.90 -12.36
N LYS A 54 -8.85 0.97 -12.99
CA LYS A 54 -9.09 1.81 -14.17
C LYS A 54 -8.90 3.30 -13.87
N VAL A 55 -9.32 3.76 -12.70
CA VAL A 55 -9.18 5.16 -12.30
C VAL A 55 -7.72 5.50 -11.99
N LEU A 56 -7.03 4.66 -11.20
CA LEU A 56 -5.61 4.85 -10.84
C LEU A 56 -4.68 4.84 -12.06
N GLN A 57 -5.01 4.04 -13.09
CA GLN A 57 -4.25 4.01 -14.35
C GLN A 57 -4.47 5.24 -15.24
N LYS A 58 -5.62 5.91 -15.14
CA LYS A 58 -6.01 7.00 -16.04
C LYS A 58 -5.85 8.40 -15.45
N THR A 59 -5.91 8.51 -14.14
CA THR A 59 -5.75 9.80 -13.45
C THR A 59 -4.36 10.39 -13.71
N SER A 60 -4.30 11.71 -13.88
CA SER A 60 -3.04 12.45 -13.96
C SER A 60 -2.40 12.70 -12.59
N ALA A 61 -3.06 12.29 -11.50
CA ALA A 61 -2.51 12.37 -10.16
C ALA A 61 -1.16 11.67 -10.07
N LYS A 62 -0.23 12.24 -9.30
CA LYS A 62 0.99 11.55 -8.91
C LYS A 62 0.63 10.44 -7.92
N LEU A 63 1.04 9.23 -8.24
CA LEU A 63 0.82 8.05 -7.41
C LEU A 63 2.01 7.89 -6.46
N VAL A 64 1.75 8.00 -5.16
CA VAL A 64 2.78 7.94 -4.12
C VAL A 64 2.52 6.76 -3.19
N TYR A 65 3.50 5.90 -2.98
CA TYR A 65 3.43 4.83 -1.99
C TYR A 65 4.18 5.22 -0.74
N ILE A 66 3.56 5.15 0.43
CA ILE A 66 4.20 5.36 1.74
C ILE A 66 4.39 4.00 2.40
N PHE A 67 5.64 3.60 2.65
CA PHE A 67 6.01 2.28 3.14
C PHE A 67 6.87 2.37 4.40
N GLY A 68 6.39 1.75 5.49
CA GLY A 68 7.12 1.69 6.76
C GLY A 68 8.30 0.71 6.74
N ASN A 69 9.12 0.72 7.79
CA ASN A 69 10.30 -0.15 7.89
C ASN A 69 10.02 -1.56 8.44
N ALA A 70 8.77 -1.88 8.77
CA ALA A 70 8.36 -3.16 9.33
C ALA A 70 6.98 -3.61 8.82
N ILE A 71 6.72 -4.91 8.92
CA ILE A 71 5.45 -5.57 8.59
C ILE A 71 4.95 -6.38 9.79
N HIS A 72 3.66 -6.67 9.84
CA HIS A 72 3.14 -7.68 10.77
C HIS A 72 3.67 -9.07 10.38
N SER A 73 4.18 -9.82 11.36
CA SER A 73 4.57 -11.22 11.24
C SER A 73 3.46 -12.20 11.63
N ASP A 74 2.40 -11.69 12.26
CA ASP A 74 1.16 -12.39 12.53
C ASP A 74 -0.01 -11.85 11.68
N GLY A 75 -0.88 -12.73 11.19
CA GLY A 75 -2.10 -12.35 10.47
C GLY A 75 -1.93 -12.01 8.98
N GLU A 76 -0.79 -11.49 8.54
CA GLU A 76 -0.48 -11.26 7.13
C GLU A 76 0.90 -11.81 6.75
N THR A 77 0.96 -12.78 5.83
CA THR A 77 2.24 -13.20 5.24
C THR A 77 2.58 -12.24 4.09
N GLY A 78 3.13 -11.09 4.47
CA GLY A 78 3.57 -10.04 3.57
C GLY A 78 4.95 -10.31 2.93
N PRO A 79 5.33 -9.56 1.89
CA PRO A 79 6.69 -9.56 1.38
C PRO A 79 7.65 -9.02 2.45
N THR A 80 8.72 -9.76 2.72
CA THR A 80 9.77 -9.35 3.67
C THR A 80 10.82 -8.44 3.03
N ASN A 81 10.78 -8.27 1.71
CA ASN A 81 11.63 -7.34 0.96
C ASN A 81 10.83 -6.10 0.56
N PHE A 82 11.45 -4.93 0.67
CA PHE A 82 10.86 -3.66 0.28
C PHE A 82 10.50 -3.64 -1.21
N SER A 83 11.42 -4.09 -2.07
CA SER A 83 11.21 -4.10 -3.53
C SER A 83 10.00 -4.94 -3.93
N GLU A 84 9.82 -6.09 -3.28
CA GLU A 84 8.72 -7.00 -3.56
C GLU A 84 7.36 -6.36 -3.21
N ALA A 85 7.27 -5.65 -2.09
CA ALA A 85 6.05 -4.91 -1.71
C ALA A 85 5.64 -3.88 -2.77
N VAL A 86 6.62 -3.10 -3.26
CA VAL A 86 6.40 -2.10 -4.31
C VAL A 86 5.89 -2.77 -5.59
N LEU A 87 6.60 -3.79 -6.07
CA LEU A 87 6.28 -4.47 -7.33
C LEU A 87 4.93 -5.21 -7.28
N ILE A 88 4.59 -5.80 -6.14
CA ILE A 88 3.28 -6.42 -5.93
C ILE A 88 2.18 -5.37 -6.06
N LEU A 89 2.29 -4.25 -5.35
CA LEU A 89 1.25 -3.22 -5.40
C LEU A 89 1.11 -2.61 -6.80
N GLU A 90 2.23 -2.36 -7.50
CA GLU A 90 2.25 -1.93 -8.90
C GLU A 90 1.57 -2.93 -9.83
N LYS A 91 1.71 -4.24 -9.59
CA LYS A 91 1.03 -5.28 -10.36
C LYS A 91 -0.50 -5.25 -10.16
N TYR A 92 -0.97 -5.04 -8.94
CA TYR A 92 -2.41 -4.89 -8.66
C TYR A 92 -2.98 -3.65 -9.36
N ILE A 93 -2.28 -2.52 -9.27
CA ILE A 93 -2.67 -1.25 -9.90
C ILE A 93 -2.48 -1.28 -11.42
N GLY A 94 -1.47 -1.99 -11.93
CA GLY A 94 -1.04 -1.97 -13.33
C GLY A 94 -0.48 -0.62 -13.77
N ARG A 95 0.15 0.13 -12.86
CA ARG A 95 0.84 1.40 -13.10
C ARG A 95 1.99 1.52 -12.09
N LYS A 96 3.12 2.07 -12.55
CA LYS A 96 4.29 2.36 -11.70
C LYS A 96 4.01 3.53 -10.75
N PHE A 97 4.56 3.49 -9.54
CA PHE A 97 4.54 4.65 -8.64
C PHE A 97 5.41 5.78 -9.19
N ASP A 98 4.93 7.02 -9.06
CA ASP A 98 5.68 8.22 -9.39
C ASP A 98 6.74 8.51 -8.29
N LEU A 99 6.43 8.12 -7.05
CA LEU A 99 7.30 8.23 -5.88
C LEU A 99 7.00 7.11 -4.88
N VAL A 100 8.04 6.54 -4.28
CA VAL A 100 7.94 5.65 -3.11
C VAL A 100 8.64 6.30 -1.93
N VAL A 101 7.96 6.44 -0.80
CA VAL A 101 8.48 6.99 0.44
C VAL A 101 8.76 5.82 1.39
N TYR A 102 10.01 5.66 1.81
CA TYR A 102 10.46 4.59 2.71
C TYR A 102 10.82 5.17 4.08
N ASP A 103 10.34 4.54 5.16
CA ASP A 103 10.82 4.86 6.51
C ASP A 103 12.25 4.35 6.68
N ASN A 104 13.24 5.25 6.71
CA ASN A 104 14.64 4.87 6.83
C ASN A 104 15.15 4.83 8.29
N HIS A 105 14.24 4.87 9.27
CA HIS A 105 14.63 4.78 10.67
C HIS A 105 15.36 3.46 10.98
N VAL A 106 16.54 3.58 11.58
CA VAL A 106 17.35 2.45 12.01
C VAL A 106 16.95 2.06 13.43
N LEU A 107 16.18 0.97 13.55
CA LEU A 107 15.68 0.46 14.83
C LEU A 107 16.82 0.09 15.78
N ASN A 108 16.78 0.60 17.00
CA ASN A 108 17.68 0.19 18.07
C ASN A 108 17.23 -1.14 18.72
N ASN A 109 18.05 -1.70 19.61
CA ASN A 109 17.76 -2.99 20.23
C ASN A 109 16.44 -3.01 21.03
N GLU A 110 16.09 -1.91 21.71
CA GLU A 110 14.83 -1.80 22.46
C GLU A 110 13.63 -1.78 21.52
N GLU A 111 13.73 -1.03 20.42
CA GLU A 111 12.70 -0.97 19.38
C GLU A 111 12.51 -2.31 18.67
N LEU A 112 13.59 -3.04 18.38
CA LEU A 112 13.51 -4.39 17.81
C LEU A 112 12.82 -5.39 18.76
N ILE A 113 13.08 -5.29 20.07
CA ILE A 113 12.38 -6.09 21.08
C ILE A 113 10.89 -5.71 21.09
N ASN A 114 10.57 -4.42 21.15
CA ASN A 114 9.20 -3.92 21.12
C ASN A 114 8.45 -4.35 19.84
N TYR A 115 9.11 -4.33 18.68
CA TYR A 115 8.54 -4.78 17.41
C TYR A 115 8.21 -6.27 17.48
N LYS A 116 9.16 -7.08 17.92
CA LYS A 116 8.94 -8.52 18.06
C LYS A 116 7.81 -8.85 19.04
N GLU A 117 7.71 -8.14 20.17
CA GLU A 117 6.62 -8.31 21.14
C GLU A 117 5.24 -7.93 20.57
N ARG A 118 5.22 -7.01 19.60
CA ARG A 118 4.02 -6.57 18.89
C ARG A 118 3.70 -7.40 17.64
N GLY A 119 4.47 -8.45 17.37
CA GLY A 119 4.31 -9.26 16.16
C GLY A 119 4.75 -8.53 14.90
N TRP A 120 5.76 -7.65 14.98
CA TRP A 120 6.31 -6.91 13.84
C TRP A 120 7.71 -7.42 13.50
N GLU A 121 8.01 -7.48 12.21
CA GLU A 121 9.31 -7.86 11.67
C GLU A 121 9.86 -6.74 10.77
N PRO A 122 11.14 -6.33 10.95
CA PRO A 122 11.78 -5.38 10.05
C PRO A 122 11.84 -5.91 8.62
N VAL A 123 11.63 -5.02 7.67
CA VAL A 123 11.72 -5.32 6.24
C VAL A 123 13.18 -5.24 5.78
N ASN A 124 13.57 -6.16 4.91
CA ASN A 124 14.85 -6.08 4.21
C ASN A 124 14.82 -4.95 3.19
N TYR A 125 15.69 -3.95 3.38
CA TYR A 125 15.76 -2.79 2.50
C TYR A 125 16.68 -3.03 1.30
N ASP A 126 16.09 -3.55 0.22
CA ASP A 126 16.76 -3.97 -1.02
C ASP A 126 16.48 -3.00 -2.19
N LYS A 127 16.65 -1.69 -1.96
CA LYS A 127 16.32 -0.63 -2.94
C LYS A 127 17.04 -0.76 -4.28
N GLU A 128 18.17 -1.46 -4.34
CA GLU A 128 18.90 -1.76 -5.57
C GLU A 128 18.05 -2.50 -6.61
N ASN A 129 17.04 -3.27 -6.16
CA ASN A 129 16.09 -3.96 -7.02
C ASN A 129 15.04 -3.01 -7.63
N LEU A 130 15.00 -1.74 -7.20
CA LEU A 130 14.10 -0.69 -7.67
C LEU A 130 14.86 0.47 -8.33
N SER A 131 15.94 0.16 -9.06
CA SER A 131 16.84 1.17 -9.66
C SER A 131 16.17 2.20 -10.58
N GLU A 132 14.99 1.91 -11.12
CA GLU A 132 14.23 2.82 -11.98
C GLU A 132 13.14 3.62 -11.21
N HIS A 133 13.01 3.43 -9.90
CA HIS A 133 11.99 4.08 -9.07
C HIS A 133 12.56 5.32 -8.37
N ASN A 134 11.74 6.36 -8.26
CA ASN A 134 12.06 7.49 -7.39
C ASN A 134 11.75 7.08 -5.95
N ILE A 135 12.78 6.97 -5.12
CA ILE A 135 12.65 6.60 -3.71
C ILE A 135 13.08 7.78 -2.85
N LEU A 136 12.20 8.20 -1.94
CA LEU A 136 12.49 9.18 -0.90
C LEU A 136 12.59 8.47 0.45
N GLU A 137 13.74 8.60 1.09
CA GLU A 137 14.01 8.05 2.42
C GLU A 137 13.70 9.12 3.47
N CYS A 138 12.77 8.83 4.37
CA CYS A 138 12.30 9.77 5.40
C CYS A 138 12.21 9.06 6.75
N ASP A 139 12.82 9.61 7.80
CA ASP A 139 12.64 9.05 9.14
C ASP A 139 11.35 9.62 9.72
N TYR A 140 10.29 8.81 9.73
CA TYR A 140 9.00 9.15 10.34
C TYR A 140 8.59 8.19 11.46
N GLU A 141 9.56 7.52 12.07
CA GLU A 141 9.37 6.68 13.25
C GLU A 141 9.17 7.54 14.51
N ARG A 142 8.28 7.12 15.41
CA ARG A 142 8.14 7.69 16.76
C ARG A 142 9.15 7.06 17.71
N PHE A 143 9.49 7.77 18.79
CA PHE A 143 10.30 7.17 19.86
C PHE A 143 9.62 5.90 20.43
N GLY A 144 10.33 4.77 20.42
CA GLY A 144 9.79 3.47 20.86
C GLY A 144 9.04 2.69 19.76
N GLY A 145 8.98 3.22 18.54
CA GLY A 145 8.55 2.50 17.34
C GLY A 145 7.09 2.68 16.90
N GLY A 146 6.86 2.54 15.59
CA GLY A 146 5.67 2.86 14.83
C GLY A 146 5.60 4.31 14.32
N LEU A 147 4.76 4.51 13.31
CA LEU A 147 4.52 5.80 12.64
C LEU A 147 4.32 7.01 13.56
N CYS A 148 5.13 8.05 13.37
CA CYS A 148 4.93 9.41 13.87
C CYS A 148 4.26 10.29 12.79
N SER A 149 2.98 10.62 12.98
CA SER A 149 2.21 11.45 12.05
C SER A 149 2.79 12.85 11.88
N ASP A 150 3.35 13.43 12.94
CA ASP A 150 3.90 14.78 12.90
C ASP A 150 5.13 14.84 11.98
N LYS A 151 6.05 13.87 12.11
CA LYS A 151 7.22 13.73 11.22
C LYS A 151 6.77 13.47 9.79
N LEU A 152 5.88 12.50 9.57
CA LEU A 152 5.38 12.19 8.22
C LEU A 152 4.72 13.42 7.57
N SER A 153 3.97 14.21 8.35
CA SER A 153 3.28 15.40 7.83
C SER A 153 4.23 16.47 7.26
N VAL A 154 5.44 16.58 7.80
CA VAL A 154 6.46 17.50 7.29
C VAL A 154 6.88 17.06 5.88
N PHE A 155 7.23 15.79 5.71
CA PHE A 155 7.62 15.25 4.40
C PHE A 155 6.48 15.28 3.40
N LEU A 156 5.24 15.02 3.82
CA LEU A 156 4.08 15.10 2.93
C LEU A 156 3.87 16.52 2.41
N LYS A 157 4.05 17.55 3.25
CA LYS A 157 3.98 18.96 2.83
C LYS A 157 5.04 19.29 1.80
N GLU A 158 6.28 18.85 2.01
CA GLU A 158 7.37 19.03 1.04
C GLU A 158 7.05 18.37 -0.31
N ILE A 159 6.52 17.14 -0.29
CA ILE A 159 6.13 16.40 -1.52
C ILE A 159 5.07 17.16 -2.32
N ILE A 160 4.09 17.77 -1.65
CA ILE A 160 2.99 18.51 -2.31
C ILE A 160 3.31 19.99 -2.53
N GLY A 161 4.48 20.47 -2.08
CA GLY A 161 4.94 21.85 -2.24
C GLY A 161 4.26 22.87 -1.32
N LEU A 162 3.90 22.46 -0.09
CA LEU A 162 3.33 23.32 0.96
C LEU A 162 4.33 23.67 2.06
#